data_AF-A0A9E7UNI5-F1
#
_entry.id   AF-A0A9E7UNI5-F1
#
_cell.length_a   1.000
_cell.length_b   1.000
_cell.length_c   1.000
_cell.angle_alpha   90.00
_cell.angle_beta   90.00
_cell.angle_gamma   90.00
#
_symmetry.space_group_name_H-M   'P 1'
#
loop_
_entity.id
_entity.type
_entity.pdbx_description
1 polymer ?
#
loop_
_entity_poly.entity_id
_entity_poly.type
_entity_poly.pdbx_seq_one_letter_code
_entity_poly.pdbx_strand_id
1 'polypeptide(L)'
;MGIREEAEFILNGRFGDFVGALNHGPRIEIHGKTGRYVGNNMTSGEIVVHGNADDGVGFGTYNGTIVVHGDAGDGIGQLNKGGVIIIEGDIGDLAGLYMLSGDLIITGDAGKDLGDWIIGGNIYVAGDFETGTNAKVVEPEKEDVDKLSALFNQYSVDASPEEFKKIQRKEIRPFYG
;
A
#
# COMPACT_ATOMS: atom_id res chain seq x y z
N MET A 1 21.16 0.54 4.61
CA MET A 1 21.30 0.91 3.18
C MET A 1 21.10 -0.36 2.38
N GLY A 2 20.06 -0.44 1.54
CA GLY A 2 19.81 -1.60 0.67
C GLY A 2 20.58 -1.57 -0.65
N ILE A 3 20.20 -2.45 -1.57
CA ILE A 3 20.81 -2.61 -2.90
C ILE A 3 20.53 -1.33 -3.74
N ARG A 4 21.56 -0.78 -4.38
CA ARG A 4 21.50 0.52 -5.08
C ARG A 4 21.61 0.46 -6.60
N GLU A 5 22.00 -0.69 -7.16
CA GLU A 5 22.14 -0.86 -8.60
C GLU A 5 20.78 -1.23 -9.21
N GLU A 6 20.50 -0.77 -10.43
CA GLU A 6 19.36 -1.27 -11.20
C GLU A 6 19.55 -2.77 -11.43
N ALA A 7 18.74 -3.57 -10.74
CA ALA A 7 18.77 -5.01 -10.77
C ALA A 7 17.34 -5.54 -10.71
N GLU A 8 17.15 -6.70 -11.31
CA GLU A 8 15.88 -7.43 -11.25
C GLU A 8 16.10 -8.78 -10.57
N PHE A 9 15.26 -9.09 -9.59
CA PHE A 9 15.27 -10.35 -8.86
C PHE A 9 13.94 -11.06 -9.07
N ILE A 10 13.98 -12.30 -9.55
CA ILE A 10 12.80 -13.17 -9.67
C ILE A 10 12.92 -14.28 -8.62
N LEU A 11 11.99 -14.28 -7.68
CA LEU A 11 11.99 -15.13 -6.50
C LEU A 11 10.81 -16.12 -6.58
N ASN A 12 11.09 -17.42 -6.60
CA ASN A 12 10.05 -18.45 -6.70
C ASN A 12 9.93 -19.23 -5.39
N GLY A 13 8.71 -19.28 -4.83
CA GLY A 13 8.42 -20.05 -3.61
C GLY A 13 7.85 -19.22 -2.47
N ARG A 14 8.06 -19.69 -1.23
CA ARG A 14 7.61 -19.01 -0.02
C ARG A 14 8.78 -18.31 0.64
N PHE A 15 8.58 -17.04 1.00
CA PHE A 15 9.58 -16.21 1.65
C PHE A 15 9.09 -15.77 3.02
N GLY A 16 10.01 -15.60 3.95
CA GLY A 16 9.69 -15.15 5.31
C GLY A 16 9.44 -13.65 5.39
N ASP A 17 9.67 -13.10 6.57
CA ASP A 17 9.49 -11.67 6.85
C ASP A 17 10.56 -10.79 6.16
N PHE A 18 10.24 -9.51 5.99
CA PHE A 18 11.14 -8.43 5.54
C PHE A 18 11.68 -8.57 4.12
N VAL A 19 10.98 -9.28 3.24
CA VAL A 19 11.36 -9.37 1.83
C VAL A 19 11.39 -7.96 1.21
N GLY A 20 12.52 -7.62 0.59
CA GLY A 20 12.72 -6.29 -0.01
C GLY A 20 12.77 -5.13 1.00
N ALA A 21 12.97 -5.40 2.29
CA ALA A 21 13.20 -4.32 3.26
C ALA A 21 14.41 -3.47 2.87
N LEU A 22 14.30 -2.16 3.08
CA LEU A 22 15.30 -1.15 2.73
C LEU A 22 15.65 -1.08 1.23
N ASN A 23 14.81 -1.63 0.35
CA ASN A 23 15.04 -1.58 -1.09
C ASN A 23 15.23 -0.13 -1.58
N HIS A 24 16.17 0.04 -2.51
CA HIS A 24 16.59 1.35 -3.02
C HIS A 24 16.97 1.25 -4.51
N GLY A 25 16.02 0.86 -5.34
CA GLY A 25 16.18 0.85 -6.80
C GLY A 25 15.73 -0.43 -7.48
N PRO A 26 16.19 -1.61 -7.06
CA PRO A 26 15.83 -2.87 -7.71
C PRO A 26 14.34 -3.14 -7.85
N ARG A 27 14.00 -3.91 -8.89
CA ARG A 27 12.71 -4.58 -9.03
C ARG A 27 12.81 -5.99 -8.46
N ILE A 28 11.91 -6.34 -7.54
CA ILE A 28 11.83 -7.67 -6.94
C ILE A 28 10.47 -8.27 -7.27
N GLU A 29 10.45 -9.31 -8.09
CA GLU A 29 9.25 -10.05 -8.44
C GLU A 29 9.23 -11.39 -7.70
N ILE A 30 8.11 -11.69 -7.04
CA ILE A 30 7.96 -12.85 -6.18
C ILE A 30 6.78 -13.68 -6.68
N HIS A 31 7.03 -14.92 -7.09
CA HIS A 31 5.99 -15.89 -7.43
C HIS A 31 5.76 -16.82 -6.24
N GLY A 32 4.78 -16.45 -5.40
CA GLY A 32 4.40 -17.19 -4.21
C GLY A 32 4.01 -16.29 -3.05
N LYS A 33 4.09 -16.81 -1.83
CA LYS A 33 3.66 -16.10 -0.61
C LYS A 33 4.83 -15.49 0.14
N THR A 34 4.62 -14.35 0.78
CA THR A 34 5.59 -13.65 1.63
C THR A 34 5.10 -13.56 3.07
N GLY A 35 6.04 -13.40 4.01
CA GLY A 35 5.73 -13.09 5.40
C GLY A 35 5.47 -11.61 5.62
N ARG A 36 5.70 -11.15 6.85
CA ARG A 36 5.39 -9.79 7.30
C ARG A 36 6.38 -8.76 6.78
N TYR A 37 5.98 -7.50 6.74
CA TYR A 37 6.85 -6.35 6.53
C TYR A 37 7.58 -6.33 5.18
N VAL A 38 6.93 -6.81 4.13
CA VAL A 38 7.43 -6.69 2.75
C VAL A 38 7.67 -5.21 2.42
N GLY A 39 8.85 -4.89 1.86
CA GLY A 39 9.20 -3.53 1.47
C GLY A 39 9.37 -2.55 2.63
N ASN A 40 9.56 -3.03 3.86
CA ASN A 40 9.73 -2.18 5.04
C ASN A 40 10.83 -1.13 4.85
N ASN A 41 10.53 0.14 5.15
CA ASN A 41 11.45 1.27 5.00
C ASN A 41 12.11 1.36 3.61
N MET A 42 11.44 0.88 2.57
CA MET A 42 11.88 1.04 1.18
C MET A 42 11.92 2.53 0.80
N THR A 43 12.87 2.89 -0.08
CA THR A 43 13.14 4.28 -0.45
C THR A 43 13.09 4.53 -1.97
N SER A 44 13.14 3.48 -2.78
CA SER A 44 12.88 3.49 -4.22
C SER A 44 12.87 2.05 -4.75
N GLY A 45 12.45 1.87 -6.01
CA GLY A 45 12.37 0.57 -6.69
C GLY A 45 10.95 0.02 -6.74
N GLU A 46 10.83 -1.28 -7.00
CA GLU A 46 9.55 -1.96 -7.15
C GLU A 46 9.58 -3.35 -6.48
N ILE A 47 8.47 -3.74 -5.84
CA ILE A 47 8.26 -5.10 -5.33
C ILE A 47 6.90 -5.58 -5.80
N VAL A 48 6.84 -6.70 -6.51
CA VAL A 48 5.60 -7.33 -7.01
C VAL A 48 5.48 -8.73 -6.44
N VAL A 49 4.39 -9.00 -5.72
CA VAL A 49 4.09 -10.31 -5.11
C VAL A 49 2.89 -10.92 -5.84
N HIS A 50 3.14 -11.99 -6.59
CA HIS A 50 2.11 -12.84 -7.22
C HIS A 50 1.59 -13.87 -6.21
N GLY A 51 0.91 -13.39 -5.18
CA GLY A 51 0.38 -14.18 -4.08
C GLY A 51 0.04 -13.30 -2.88
N ASN A 52 -0.08 -13.91 -1.71
CA ASN A 52 -0.46 -13.20 -0.47
C ASN A 52 0.78 -12.76 0.31
N ALA A 53 0.61 -11.71 1.11
CA ALA A 53 1.55 -11.24 2.11
C ALA A 53 0.92 -11.28 3.51
N ASP A 54 1.73 -11.33 4.56
CA ASP A 54 1.22 -11.14 5.93
C ASP A 54 1.21 -9.63 6.30
N ASP A 55 1.16 -9.32 7.60
CA ASP A 55 1.03 -7.97 8.13
C ASP A 55 2.14 -6.98 7.70
N GLY A 56 1.80 -5.70 7.70
CA GLY A 56 2.78 -4.61 7.70
C GLY A 56 3.49 -4.38 6.37
N VAL A 57 2.92 -4.83 5.25
CA VAL A 57 3.43 -4.51 3.91
C VAL A 57 3.60 -3.00 3.76
N GLY A 58 4.78 -2.57 3.32
CA GLY A 58 5.11 -1.17 3.09
C GLY A 58 5.20 -0.32 4.37
N PHE A 59 5.42 -0.94 5.54
CA PHE A 59 5.61 -0.20 6.78
C PHE A 59 6.78 0.80 6.65
N GLY A 60 6.50 2.07 6.88
CA GLY A 60 7.53 3.12 6.90
C GLY A 60 8.13 3.45 5.52
N THR A 61 7.53 3.02 4.42
CA THR A 61 8.05 3.26 3.05
C THR A 61 8.10 4.75 2.72
N TYR A 62 9.20 5.20 2.12
CA TYR A 62 9.40 6.60 1.72
C TYR A 62 9.02 6.87 0.28
N ASN A 63 9.31 5.93 -0.63
CA ASN A 63 9.00 6.00 -2.06
C ASN A 63 9.15 4.60 -2.68
N GLY A 64 8.84 4.48 -3.97
CA GLY A 64 8.77 3.22 -4.71
C GLY A 64 7.38 2.62 -4.70
N THR A 65 7.25 1.47 -5.36
CA THR A 65 5.96 0.80 -5.50
C THR A 65 6.00 -0.63 -4.97
N ILE A 66 4.96 -1.02 -4.22
CA ILE A 66 4.75 -2.38 -3.74
C ILE A 66 3.38 -2.83 -4.23
N VAL A 67 3.32 -3.97 -4.91
CA VAL A 67 2.08 -4.57 -5.43
C VAL A 67 1.94 -5.99 -4.88
N VAL A 68 0.78 -6.32 -4.37
CA VAL A 68 0.41 -7.66 -3.90
C VAL A 68 -0.85 -8.09 -4.63
N HIS A 69 -0.74 -9.09 -5.52
CA HIS A 69 -1.84 -9.64 -6.33
C HIS A 69 -2.79 -10.57 -5.54
N GLY A 70 -2.81 -10.46 -4.21
CA GLY A 70 -3.61 -11.28 -3.32
C GLY A 70 -3.84 -10.56 -2.00
N ASP A 71 -4.23 -11.31 -0.97
CA ASP A 71 -4.57 -10.74 0.34
C ASP A 71 -3.33 -10.28 1.12
N ALA A 72 -3.54 -9.33 2.03
CA ALA A 72 -2.54 -8.90 2.99
C ALA A 72 -3.09 -8.85 4.43
N GLY A 73 -2.19 -8.85 5.42
CA GLY A 73 -2.56 -8.84 6.84
C GLY A 73 -2.92 -7.45 7.40
N ASP A 74 -2.67 -7.26 8.69
CA ASP A 74 -2.94 -6.01 9.40
C ASP A 74 -1.87 -4.94 9.11
N GLY A 75 -2.18 -3.66 9.38
CA GLY A 75 -1.19 -2.58 9.42
C GLY A 75 -0.52 -2.25 8.09
N ILE A 76 -1.17 -2.56 6.97
CA ILE A 76 -0.66 -2.28 5.62
C ILE A 76 -0.44 -0.79 5.43
N GLY A 77 0.73 -0.39 4.93
CA GLY A 77 1.08 1.01 4.71
C GLY A 77 1.17 1.85 5.99
N GLN A 78 1.27 1.24 7.17
CA GLN A 78 1.48 1.96 8.42
C GLN A 78 2.74 2.83 8.32
N LEU A 79 2.62 4.11 8.70
CA LEU A 79 3.69 5.11 8.57
C LEU A 79 4.21 5.28 7.13
N ASN A 80 3.41 5.01 6.09
CA ASN A 80 3.80 5.31 4.71
C ASN A 80 4.09 6.83 4.56
N LYS A 81 5.24 7.16 4.00
CA LYS A 81 5.81 8.52 3.87
C LYS A 81 5.91 8.97 2.42
N GLY A 82 5.37 8.21 1.46
CA GLY A 82 5.37 8.60 0.06
C GLY A 82 5.39 7.47 -0.96
N GLY A 83 5.41 6.20 -0.53
CA GLY A 83 5.32 5.05 -1.44
C GLY A 83 3.91 4.85 -1.99
N VAL A 84 3.84 4.08 -3.08
CA VAL A 84 2.60 3.55 -3.64
C VAL A 84 2.48 2.08 -3.23
N ILE A 85 1.38 1.71 -2.59
CA ILE A 85 1.12 0.34 -2.14
C ILE A 85 -0.22 -0.09 -2.74
N ILE A 86 -0.24 -1.20 -3.49
CA ILE A 86 -1.42 -1.75 -4.13
C ILE A 86 -1.64 -3.17 -3.61
N ILE A 87 -2.83 -3.45 -3.08
CA ILE A 87 -3.26 -4.79 -2.66
C ILE A 87 -4.52 -5.14 -3.45
N GLU A 88 -4.48 -6.27 -4.17
CA GLU A 88 -5.60 -6.75 -5.00
C GLU A 88 -6.60 -7.66 -4.26
N GLY A 89 -6.28 -8.06 -3.03
CA GLY A 89 -7.17 -8.83 -2.18
C GLY A 89 -7.70 -8.02 -1.01
N ASP A 90 -8.15 -8.77 -0.01
CA ASP A 90 -8.62 -8.21 1.25
C ASP A 90 -7.43 -7.86 2.16
N ILE A 91 -7.64 -6.91 3.06
CA ILE A 91 -6.68 -6.54 4.09
C ILE A 91 -7.28 -6.55 5.50
N GLY A 92 -6.41 -6.71 6.48
CA GLY A 92 -6.76 -6.65 7.90
C GLY A 92 -7.00 -5.24 8.45
N ASP A 93 -6.93 -5.12 9.76
CA ASP A 93 -7.20 -3.89 10.51
C ASP A 93 -6.01 -2.91 10.42
N LEU A 94 -6.24 -1.64 10.78
CA LEU A 94 -5.22 -0.60 10.99
C LEU A 94 -4.39 -0.23 9.75
N ALA A 95 -4.87 -0.54 8.56
CA ALA A 95 -4.20 -0.13 7.34
C ALA A 95 -4.15 1.40 7.22
N GLY A 96 -3.02 1.94 6.77
CA GLY A 96 -2.78 3.39 6.67
C GLY A 96 -2.62 4.10 8.02
N LEU A 97 -2.45 3.38 9.13
CA LEU A 97 -2.24 3.97 10.46
C LEU A 97 -1.04 4.94 10.46
N TYR A 98 -1.28 6.18 10.89
CA TYR A 98 -0.30 7.27 10.89
C TYR A 98 0.36 7.52 9.52
N MET A 99 -0.33 7.26 8.41
CA MET A 99 0.18 7.56 7.07
C MET A 99 0.46 9.07 6.89
N LEU A 100 1.67 9.40 6.41
CA LEU A 100 2.16 10.78 6.28
C LEU A 100 2.01 11.32 4.84
N SER A 101 2.17 10.45 3.85
CA SER A 101 2.06 10.76 2.42
C SER A 101 2.00 9.45 1.59
N GLY A 102 1.87 9.57 0.28
CA GLY A 102 1.81 8.45 -0.66
C GLY A 102 0.39 7.99 -0.97
N ASP A 103 0.28 6.83 -1.60
CA ASP A 103 -0.98 6.21 -1.97
C ASP A 103 -1.04 4.76 -1.47
N LEU A 104 -2.16 4.39 -0.83
CA LEU A 104 -2.51 3.00 -0.50
C LEU A 104 -3.78 2.65 -1.26
N ILE A 105 -3.78 1.57 -2.04
CA ILE A 105 -4.85 1.19 -2.95
C ILE A 105 -5.25 -0.26 -2.66
N ILE A 106 -6.55 -0.48 -2.44
CA ILE A 106 -7.11 -1.75 -1.96
C ILE A 106 -8.32 -2.09 -2.82
N THR A 107 -8.26 -3.15 -3.63
CA THR A 107 -9.40 -3.53 -4.48
C THR A 107 -10.44 -4.36 -3.71
N GLY A 108 -10.05 -5.06 -2.64
CA GLY A 108 -10.93 -5.85 -1.77
C GLY A 108 -11.47 -5.09 -0.57
N ASP A 109 -11.88 -5.85 0.44
CA ASP A 109 -12.35 -5.32 1.72
C ASP A 109 -11.18 -4.88 2.60
N ALA A 110 -11.41 -3.86 3.43
CA ALA A 110 -10.49 -3.43 4.46
C ALA A 110 -11.10 -3.62 5.84
N GLY A 111 -10.26 -4.07 6.79
CA GLY A 111 -10.64 -4.17 8.18
C GLY A 111 -10.95 -2.82 8.84
N LYS A 112 -10.97 -2.85 10.17
CA LYS A 112 -11.29 -1.69 10.99
C LYS A 112 -10.18 -0.66 11.02
N ASP A 113 -10.55 0.55 11.41
CA ASP A 113 -9.62 1.64 11.67
C ASP A 113 -8.76 2.02 10.43
N LEU A 114 -9.34 1.89 9.23
CA LEU A 114 -8.69 2.27 7.98
C LEU A 114 -8.33 3.77 7.99
N GLY A 115 -7.05 4.07 7.85
CA GLY A 115 -6.51 5.42 7.89
C GLY A 115 -6.53 6.05 9.28
N ASP A 116 -6.55 5.27 10.37
CA ASP A 116 -6.52 5.83 11.72
C ASP A 116 -5.31 6.78 11.91
N TRP A 117 -5.61 7.97 12.42
CA TRP A 117 -4.67 9.08 12.55
C TRP A 117 -3.90 9.45 11.27
N ILE A 118 -4.49 9.26 10.08
CA ILE A 118 -3.88 9.70 8.82
C ILE A 118 -3.50 11.19 8.88
N ILE A 119 -2.24 11.49 8.54
CA ILE A 119 -1.65 12.84 8.55
C ILE A 119 -1.57 13.41 7.13
N GLY A 120 -1.45 12.56 6.11
CA GLY A 120 -1.41 12.93 4.70
C GLY A 120 -1.35 11.73 3.77
N GLY A 121 -1.38 11.99 2.46
CA GLY A 121 -1.53 10.96 1.43
C GLY A 121 -2.99 10.63 1.15
N ASN A 122 -3.19 9.57 0.35
CA ASN A 122 -4.51 9.08 -0.04
C ASN A 122 -4.61 7.58 0.17
N ILE A 123 -5.77 7.12 0.62
CA ILE A 123 -6.13 5.71 0.63
C ILE A 123 -7.30 5.54 -0.34
N TYR A 124 -7.27 4.54 -1.20
CA TYR A 124 -8.33 4.19 -2.13
C TYR A 124 -8.78 2.77 -1.81
N VAL A 125 -10.09 2.57 -1.63
CA VAL A 125 -10.67 1.25 -1.32
C VAL A 125 -11.94 1.03 -2.13
N ALA A 126 -12.10 -0.14 -2.74
CA ALA A 126 -13.28 -0.51 -3.53
C ALA A 126 -14.28 -1.40 -2.77
N GLY A 127 -13.81 -2.24 -1.83
CA GLY A 127 -14.67 -3.06 -0.97
C GLY A 127 -15.24 -2.34 0.25
N ASP A 128 -15.74 -3.13 1.20
CA ASP A 128 -16.26 -2.65 2.48
C ASP A 128 -15.12 -2.19 3.40
N PHE A 129 -15.39 -1.15 4.22
CA PHE A 129 -14.39 -0.62 5.15
C PHE A 129 -15.02 0.13 6.33
N GLU A 130 -14.24 0.28 7.41
CA GLU A 130 -14.54 1.16 8.53
C GLU A 130 -13.35 2.10 8.78
N THR A 131 -13.58 3.42 8.71
CA THR A 131 -12.52 4.42 8.86
C THR A 131 -12.15 4.67 10.32
N GLY A 132 -10.87 4.93 10.59
CA GLY A 132 -10.39 5.35 11.91
C GLY A 132 -10.50 6.85 12.19
N THR A 133 -9.77 7.30 13.21
CA THR A 133 -9.71 8.70 13.66
C THR A 133 -9.03 9.60 12.62
N ASN A 134 -9.50 10.84 12.49
CA ASN A 134 -8.98 11.82 11.53
C ASN A 134 -9.05 11.40 10.04
N ALA A 135 -9.69 10.28 9.72
CA ALA A 135 -10.00 9.89 8.35
C ALA A 135 -11.33 10.53 7.92
N LYS A 136 -11.41 10.96 6.65
CA LYS A 136 -12.68 11.33 6.01
C LYS A 136 -12.78 10.66 4.64
N VAL A 137 -13.96 10.16 4.33
CA VAL A 137 -14.30 9.65 3.01
C VAL A 137 -14.70 10.80 2.10
N VAL A 138 -14.19 10.80 0.87
CA VAL A 138 -14.56 11.71 -0.21
C VAL A 138 -14.68 10.92 -1.52
N GLU A 139 -15.36 11.51 -2.50
CA GLU A 139 -15.36 10.95 -3.86
C GLU A 139 -14.01 11.24 -4.53
N PRO A 140 -13.43 10.27 -5.27
CA PRO A 140 -12.25 10.52 -6.10
C PRO A 140 -12.53 11.60 -7.17
N GLU A 141 -11.54 12.45 -7.39
CA GLU A 141 -11.57 13.41 -8.49
C GLU A 141 -11.05 12.76 -9.78
N LYS A 142 -11.19 13.44 -10.92
CA LYS A 142 -10.70 12.93 -12.20
C LYS A 142 -9.20 12.58 -12.16
N GLU A 143 -8.39 13.40 -11.51
CA GLU A 143 -6.95 13.14 -11.36
C GLU A 143 -6.67 11.87 -10.55
N ASP A 144 -7.53 11.54 -9.58
CA ASP A 144 -7.44 10.27 -8.85
C ASP A 144 -7.75 9.09 -9.76
N VAL A 145 -8.83 9.16 -10.54
CA VAL A 145 -9.25 8.12 -11.50
C VAL A 145 -8.18 7.89 -12.57
N ASP A 146 -7.62 8.97 -13.12
CA ASP A 146 -6.57 8.91 -14.14
C ASP A 146 -5.29 8.24 -13.57
N LYS A 147 -4.94 8.55 -12.31
CA LYS A 147 -3.80 7.95 -11.60
C LYS A 147 -4.03 6.45 -11.34
N LEU A 148 -5.20 6.06 -10.83
CA LEU A 148 -5.54 4.65 -10.60
C LEU A 148 -5.53 3.87 -11.92
N SER A 149 -6.11 4.43 -12.99
CA SER A 149 -6.09 3.83 -14.33
C SER A 149 -4.66 3.56 -14.82
N ALA A 150 -3.74 4.51 -14.63
CA ALA A 150 -2.35 4.34 -15.02
C ALA A 150 -1.66 3.22 -14.21
N LEU A 151 -1.85 3.20 -12.90
CA LEU A 151 -1.30 2.17 -12.02
C LEU A 151 -1.86 0.78 -12.35
N PHE A 152 -3.17 0.67 -12.60
CA PHE A 152 -3.81 -0.61 -12.88
C PHE A 152 -3.32 -1.19 -14.20
N ASN A 153 -3.19 -0.36 -15.24
CA ASN A 153 -2.61 -0.78 -16.51
C ASN A 153 -1.13 -1.18 -16.37
N GLN A 154 -0.35 -0.43 -15.58
CA GLN A 154 1.07 -0.72 -15.39
C GLN A 154 1.30 -2.05 -14.68
N TYR A 155 0.50 -2.34 -13.65
CA TYR A 155 0.68 -3.51 -12.78
C TYR A 155 -0.28 -4.66 -13.09
N SER A 156 -1.12 -4.54 -14.12
CA SER A 156 -2.13 -5.56 -14.48
C SER A 156 -3.13 -5.85 -13.35
N VAL A 157 -3.55 -4.79 -12.64
CA VAL A 157 -4.58 -4.86 -11.59
C VAL A 157 -5.95 -4.97 -12.24
N ASP A 158 -6.71 -6.00 -11.88
CA ASP A 158 -8.07 -6.21 -12.42
C ASP A 158 -9.12 -5.50 -11.56
N ALA A 159 -9.22 -4.18 -11.71
CA ALA A 159 -10.20 -3.36 -11.01
C ALA A 159 -10.62 -2.14 -11.82
N SER A 160 -11.82 -1.63 -11.56
CA SER A 160 -12.33 -0.40 -12.18
C SER A 160 -12.06 0.81 -11.27
N PRO A 161 -11.25 1.80 -11.69
CA PRO A 161 -10.94 3.00 -10.91
C PRO A 161 -12.15 3.77 -10.38
N GLU A 162 -13.29 3.69 -11.07
CA GLU A 162 -14.54 4.38 -10.74
C GLU A 162 -15.26 3.77 -9.53
N GLU A 163 -14.91 2.54 -9.12
CA GLU A 163 -15.54 1.84 -8.00
C GLU A 163 -14.94 2.25 -6.64
N PHE A 164 -13.81 2.97 -6.66
CA PHE A 164 -13.06 3.31 -5.45
C PHE A 164 -13.68 4.50 -4.70
N LYS A 165 -13.63 4.41 -3.38
CA LYS A 165 -13.74 5.57 -2.48
C LYS A 165 -12.36 6.06 -2.08
N LYS A 166 -12.24 7.38 -1.88
CA LYS A 166 -11.00 8.00 -1.42
C LYS A 166 -11.11 8.39 0.05
N ILE A 167 -10.11 8.01 0.83
CA ILE A 167 -9.95 8.43 2.21
C ILE A 167 -8.72 9.33 2.30
N GLN A 168 -8.88 10.43 3.03
CA GLN A 168 -7.83 11.41 3.28
C GLN A 168 -7.99 12.00 4.69
N ARG A 169 -7.02 12.80 5.12
CA ARG A 169 -7.10 13.48 6.43
C ARG A 169 -8.29 14.42 6.53
N LYS A 170 -8.97 14.37 7.66
CA LYS A 170 -10.03 15.29 8.05
C LYS A 170 -9.44 16.64 8.46
N GLU A 171 -8.45 16.64 9.34
CA GLU A 171 -7.77 17.82 9.85
C GLU A 171 -6.26 17.77 9.63
N ILE A 172 -5.66 18.95 9.44
CA ILE A 172 -4.20 19.09 9.22
C ILE A 172 -3.42 18.95 10.53
N ARG A 173 -4.03 19.29 11.68
CA ARG A 173 -3.39 19.27 13.01
C ARG A 173 -4.20 18.44 14.00
N PRO A 174 -4.27 17.11 13.80
CA PRO A 174 -5.19 16.26 14.56
C PRO A 174 -4.82 16.11 16.04
N PHE A 175 -3.58 16.43 16.42
CA PHE A 175 -3.07 16.28 17.80
C PHE A 175 -3.20 17.55 18.66
N TYR A 176 -3.66 18.66 18.08
CA TYR A 176 -3.76 19.95 18.76
C TYR A 176 -5.22 20.43 18.73
N GLY A 177 -6.06 19.76 19.53
CA GLY A 177 -7.41 20.17 19.89
C GLY A 177 -7.48 20.64 21.33
#